data_AF-A0A7R9MMV3-F1
#
_entry.id   AF-A0A7R9MMV3-F1
#
_cell.length_a   1.000
_cell.length_b   1.000
_cell.length_c   1.000
_cell.angle_alpha   90.00
_cell.angle_beta   90.00
_cell.angle_gamma   90.00
#
_symmetry.space_group_name_H-M   'P 1'
#
loop_
_entity.id
_entity.type
_entity.pdbx_description
1 polymer ?
#
loop_
_entity_poly.entity_id
_entity_poly.type
_entity_poly.pdbx_seq_one_letter_code
_entity_poly.pdbx_strand_id
1 'polypeptide(L)'
;MKIAPKLLSVFNSGLISEYIDFRYLNTSDDHNPKTVALLAQKLAKFHSLNIPIPKTVLKKPQSLLEGKVRQEIVAKNLTTFLTLNLLDEMPWIGERVLRVKSPVVFSHNDFNRTNILIRESNDNKSQNLEIFFIDFDYSNYNYRGYDLGKYFSTWAQEIPEYCAGPNVQFPTDTQMSVFIEAYIEEMVNIYGNSYVNNEINSIDSIIREAKSKAEIGFNCYRKLKNRVLQEYPHLN
;
A
#
# COMPACT_ATOMS: atom_id res chain seq x y z
N MET A 1 -8.13 -19.05 6.92
CA MET A 1 -6.86 -18.70 6.23
C MET A 1 -6.07 -17.78 7.16
N LYS A 2 -4.83 -18.12 7.52
CA LYS A 2 -3.98 -17.27 8.38
C LYS A 2 -3.55 -16.03 7.61
N ILE A 3 -3.58 -14.84 8.23
CA ILE A 3 -3.16 -13.57 7.61
C ILE A 3 -1.77 -13.15 8.10
N ALA A 4 -1.55 -13.23 9.41
CA ALA A 4 -0.31 -12.83 10.08
C ALA A 4 0.32 -14.03 10.79
N PRO A 5 1.63 -13.96 11.14
CA PRO A 5 2.25 -14.91 12.06
C PRO A 5 1.50 -14.94 13.40
N LYS A 6 1.51 -16.08 14.10
CA LYS A 6 0.85 -16.17 15.40
C LYS A 6 1.53 -15.25 16.40
N LEU A 7 0.77 -14.34 17.00
CA LEU A 7 1.22 -13.53 18.12
C LEU A 7 1.34 -14.41 19.37
N LEU A 8 2.54 -14.46 19.96
CA LEU A 8 2.85 -15.30 21.12
C LEU A 8 2.80 -14.49 22.43
N SER A 9 3.24 -13.23 22.40
CA SER A 9 3.21 -12.35 23.57
C SER A 9 3.26 -10.87 23.17
N VAL A 10 2.72 -10.00 24.03
CA VAL A 10 2.77 -8.54 23.90
C VAL A 10 3.20 -7.97 25.25
N PHE A 11 4.08 -6.96 25.22
CA PHE A 11 4.58 -6.24 26.38
C PHE A 11 4.81 -4.77 26.02
N ASN A 12 5.04 -3.92 27.02
CA ASN A 12 5.09 -2.46 26.81
C ASN A 12 6.13 -2.01 25.76
N SER A 13 7.22 -2.76 25.58
CA SER A 13 8.31 -2.41 24.66
C SER A 13 8.30 -3.20 23.35
N GLY A 14 7.30 -4.04 23.09
CA GLY A 14 7.26 -4.84 21.86
C GLY A 14 6.36 -6.07 21.91
N LEU A 15 6.59 -6.96 20.96
CA LEU A 15 5.82 -8.18 20.78
C LEU A 15 6.74 -9.35 20.38
N ILE A 16 6.27 -10.57 20.66
CA ILE A 16 6.89 -11.81 20.18
C ILE A 16 5.87 -12.50 19.28
N SER A 17 6.30 -12.82 18.06
CA SER A 17 5.51 -13.56 17.08
C SER A 17 6.20 -14.85 16.67
N GLU A 18 5.42 -15.78 16.15
CA GLU A 18 5.88 -17.01 15.51
C GLU A 18 6.96 -16.70 14.47
N TYR A 19 8.08 -17.43 14.54
CA TYR A 19 9.06 -17.42 13.46
C TYR A 19 8.48 -18.13 12.24
N ILE A 20 8.56 -17.47 11.10
CA ILE A 20 8.20 -18.06 9.83
C ILE A 20 9.51 -18.33 9.07
N ASP A 21 9.71 -19.54 8.54
CA ASP A 21 10.71 -19.73 7.49
C ASP A 21 10.14 -19.17 6.19
N PHE A 22 10.72 -18.07 5.69
CA PHE A 22 10.14 -17.27 4.61
C PHE A 22 11.20 -16.65 3.69
N ARG A 23 10.74 -16.25 2.50
CA ARG A 23 11.35 -15.23 1.66
C ARG A 23 10.40 -14.04 1.53
N TYR A 24 10.91 -12.84 1.25
CA TYR A 24 10.04 -11.70 0.92
C TYR A 24 9.42 -11.87 -0.48
N LEU A 25 8.30 -11.18 -0.71
CA LEU A 25 7.72 -11.01 -2.04
C LEU A 25 8.73 -10.31 -2.96
N ASN A 26 9.10 -10.94 -4.06
CA ASN A 26 10.03 -10.39 -5.05
C ASN A 26 9.28 -9.94 -6.32
N THR A 27 9.99 -9.36 -7.28
CA THR A 27 9.39 -8.80 -8.51
C THR A 27 8.86 -9.87 -9.46
N SER A 28 9.39 -11.09 -9.41
CA SER A 28 8.90 -12.19 -10.26
C SER A 28 7.54 -12.73 -9.79
N ASP A 29 7.24 -12.59 -8.49
CA ASP A 29 5.96 -12.98 -7.91
C ASP A 29 4.79 -12.13 -8.45
N ASP A 30 5.06 -10.86 -8.80
CA ASP A 30 4.09 -9.93 -9.36
C ASP A 30 3.51 -10.40 -10.70
N HIS A 31 4.22 -11.31 -11.38
CA HIS A 31 3.83 -11.94 -12.64
C HIS A 31 3.31 -13.37 -12.46
N ASN A 32 3.39 -13.95 -11.25
CA ASN A 32 2.96 -15.32 -10.99
C ASN A 32 1.45 -15.34 -10.67
N PRO A 33 0.59 -15.93 -11.52
CA PRO A 33 -0.86 -15.88 -11.33
C PRO A 33 -1.33 -16.49 -10.01
N LYS A 34 -0.66 -17.56 -9.53
CA LYS A 34 -1.00 -18.23 -8.27
C LYS A 34 -0.68 -17.33 -7.08
N THR A 35 0.48 -16.69 -7.09
CA THR A 35 0.89 -15.75 -6.04
C THR A 35 -0.01 -14.52 -6.02
N VAL A 36 -0.25 -13.92 -7.19
CA VAL A 36 -1.12 -12.73 -7.33
C VAL A 36 -2.52 -13.01 -6.83
N ALA A 37 -3.13 -14.12 -7.25
CA ALA A 37 -4.48 -14.49 -6.80
C ALA A 37 -4.54 -14.70 -5.28
N LEU A 38 -3.57 -15.43 -4.71
CA LEU A 38 -3.52 -15.68 -3.27
C LEU A 38 -3.29 -14.39 -2.46
N LEU A 39 -2.45 -13.49 -2.96
CA LEU A 39 -2.19 -12.20 -2.34
C LEU A 39 -3.44 -11.31 -2.33
N ALA A 40 -4.13 -11.24 -3.47
CA ALA A 40 -5.39 -10.51 -3.63
C ALA A 40 -6.48 -11.04 -2.68
N GLN A 41 -6.63 -12.36 -2.59
CA GLN A 41 -7.55 -13.00 -1.65
C GLN A 41 -7.20 -12.71 -0.18
N LYS A 42 -5.91 -12.69 0.19
CA LYS A 42 -5.50 -12.29 1.55
C LYS A 42 -5.81 -10.84 1.84
N LEU A 43 -5.56 -9.94 0.90
CA LEU A 43 -5.86 -8.53 1.08
C LEU A 43 -7.37 -8.30 1.21
N ALA A 44 -8.20 -8.97 0.41
CA ALA A 44 -9.66 -8.91 0.53
C ALA A 44 -10.14 -9.37 1.92
N LYS A 45 -9.62 -10.51 2.41
CA LYS A 45 -9.88 -11.01 3.77
C LYS A 45 -9.39 -10.06 4.86
N PHE A 46 -8.27 -9.36 4.65
CA PHE A 46 -7.77 -8.36 5.59
C PHE A 46 -8.66 -7.12 5.63
N HIS A 47 -9.04 -6.60 4.45
CA HIS A 47 -9.96 -5.46 4.31
C HIS A 47 -11.36 -5.74 4.88
N SER A 48 -11.78 -7.00 4.94
CA SER A 48 -13.07 -7.40 5.53
C SER A 48 -13.06 -7.53 7.06
N LEU A 49 -11.89 -7.39 7.71
CA LEU A 49 -11.81 -7.47 9.17
C LEU A 49 -12.60 -6.33 9.83
N ASN A 50 -13.41 -6.70 10.83
CA ASN A 50 -14.13 -5.75 11.67
C ASN A 50 -13.43 -5.63 13.02
N ILE A 51 -12.45 -4.73 13.10
CA ILE A 51 -11.63 -4.51 14.29
C ILE A 51 -12.32 -3.50 15.22
N PRO A 52 -12.35 -3.73 16.55
CA PRO A 52 -13.01 -2.84 17.52
C PRO A 52 -12.19 -1.57 17.79
N ILE A 53 -11.88 -0.81 16.74
CA ILE A 53 -11.23 0.51 16.77
C ILE A 53 -12.09 1.51 15.98
N PRO A 54 -11.88 2.84 16.14
CA PRO A 54 -12.62 3.84 15.39
C PRO A 54 -12.52 3.64 13.87
N LYS A 55 -13.67 3.66 13.19
CA LYS A 55 -13.79 3.55 11.72
C LYS A 55 -13.52 4.84 10.96
N THR A 56 -12.98 5.83 11.67
CA THR A 56 -12.62 7.12 11.11
C THR A 56 -11.31 7.00 10.36
N VAL A 57 -11.29 7.48 9.12
CA VAL A 57 -10.03 7.67 8.39
C VAL A 57 -9.16 8.63 9.19
N LEU A 58 -8.07 8.10 9.78
CA LEU A 58 -7.13 8.92 10.52
C LEU A 58 -6.47 9.89 9.53
N LYS A 59 -6.83 11.17 9.64
CA LYS A 59 -6.05 12.24 9.01
C LYS A 59 -4.68 12.16 9.66
N LYS A 60 -3.65 11.72 8.91
CA LYS A 60 -2.28 11.72 9.42
C LYS A 60 -2.03 13.09 10.06
N PRO A 61 -1.60 13.15 11.32
CA PRO A 61 -1.27 14.42 11.95
C PRO A 61 -0.25 15.11 11.06
N GLN A 62 -0.56 16.33 10.70
CA GLN A 62 0.26 17.21 9.87
C GLN A 62 1.73 17.23 10.34
N SER A 63 1.94 17.16 11.66
CA SER A 63 3.22 17.04 12.35
C SER A 63 4.03 15.76 12.05
N LEU A 64 3.39 14.62 11.77
CA LEU A 64 4.08 13.36 11.42
C LEU A 64 4.62 13.40 9.98
N LEU A 65 3.91 14.07 9.08
CA LEU A 65 4.36 14.31 7.71
C LEU A 65 5.57 15.26 7.72
N GLU A 66 5.49 16.34 8.48
CA GLU A 66 6.58 17.30 8.67
C GLU A 66 7.84 16.65 9.27
N GLY A 67 7.67 15.80 10.30
CA GLY A 67 8.78 15.14 10.98
C GLY A 67 9.56 14.16 10.09
N LYS A 68 8.86 13.29 9.34
CA LYS A 68 9.52 12.32 8.44
C LYS A 68 10.22 13.01 7.27
N VAL A 69 9.58 14.00 6.66
CA VAL A 69 10.21 14.74 5.55
C VAL A 69 11.43 15.53 6.03
N ARG A 70 11.38 16.15 7.22
CA ARG A 70 12.56 16.79 7.83
C ARG A 70 13.70 15.80 8.08
N GLN A 71 13.42 14.60 8.57
CA GLN A 71 14.46 13.58 8.81
C GLN A 71 15.13 13.11 7.52
N GLU A 72 14.38 12.88 6.44
CA GLU A 72 14.95 12.50 5.14
C GLU A 72 15.76 13.63 4.50
N ILE A 73 15.30 14.87 4.64
CA ILE A 73 16.00 16.07 4.18
C ILE A 73 17.35 16.21 4.88
N VAL A 74 17.38 16.03 6.20
CA VAL A 74 18.61 16.09 7.01
C VAL A 74 19.54 14.92 6.66
N ALA A 75 19.01 13.70 6.55
CA ALA A 75 19.81 12.50 6.25
C ALA A 75 20.50 12.54 4.88
N LYS A 76 19.91 13.23 3.90
CA LYS A 76 20.47 13.38 2.54
C LYS A 76 21.31 14.66 2.35
N ASN A 77 21.62 15.40 3.43
CA ASN A 77 22.32 16.70 3.37
C ASN A 77 21.62 17.73 2.45
N LEU A 78 20.30 17.62 2.35
CA LEU A 78 19.45 18.45 1.53
C LEU A 78 19.00 19.69 2.31
N THR A 79 19.88 20.36 3.07
CA THR A 79 19.51 21.45 3.99
C THR A 79 18.74 22.60 3.33
N THR A 80 18.85 22.76 2.01
CA THR A 80 18.03 23.68 1.18
C THR A 80 16.54 23.33 1.12
N PHE A 81 16.13 22.14 1.54
CA PHE A 81 14.76 21.63 1.46
C PHE A 81 13.94 21.92 2.72
N LEU A 82 14.57 22.43 3.79
CA LEU A 82 13.91 22.79 5.06
C LEU A 82 12.91 23.97 4.91
N THR A 83 12.90 24.67 3.79
CA THR A 83 12.05 25.83 3.50
C THR A 83 10.74 25.49 2.78
N LEU A 84 10.59 24.27 2.25
CA LEU A 84 9.36 23.86 1.57
C LEU A 84 8.25 23.58 2.59
N ASN A 85 7.28 24.49 2.66
CA ASN A 85 6.11 24.31 3.49
C ASN A 85 5.15 23.29 2.84
N LEU A 86 5.30 22.01 3.21
CA LEU A 86 4.43 20.91 2.77
C LEU A 86 2.94 21.17 3.06
N LEU A 87 2.64 22.12 3.95
CA LEU A 87 1.29 22.49 4.33
C LEU A 87 0.55 23.21 3.22
N ASP A 88 1.27 23.98 2.39
CA ASP A 88 0.69 24.67 1.24
C ASP A 88 0.24 23.67 0.16
N GLU A 89 0.77 22.45 0.20
CA GLU A 89 0.45 21.36 -0.72
C GLU A 89 -0.75 20.52 -0.25
N MET A 90 -1.13 20.60 1.02
CA MET A 90 -2.22 19.80 1.60
C MET A 90 -3.58 20.04 0.95
N PRO A 91 -3.99 21.28 0.58
CA PRO A 91 -5.23 21.49 -0.16
C PRO A 91 -5.25 20.78 -1.51
N TRP A 92 -4.13 20.82 -2.24
CA TRP A 92 -3.97 20.17 -3.55
C TRP A 92 -4.03 18.63 -3.44
N ILE A 93 -3.42 18.06 -2.39
CA ILE A 93 -3.53 16.62 -2.09
C ILE A 93 -4.96 16.26 -1.68
N GLY A 94 -5.56 17.03 -0.77
CA GLY A 94 -6.90 16.79 -0.25
C GLY A 94 -7.97 16.80 -1.34
N GLU A 95 -7.90 17.76 -2.26
CA GLU A 95 -8.82 17.84 -3.39
C GLU A 95 -8.73 16.62 -4.31
N ARG A 96 -7.53 16.07 -4.53
CA ARG A 96 -7.32 14.88 -5.36
C ARG A 96 -7.74 13.59 -4.66
N VAL A 97 -7.46 13.46 -3.36
CA VAL A 97 -7.90 12.31 -2.54
C VAL A 97 -9.44 12.22 -2.53
N LEU A 98 -10.13 13.36 -2.38
CA LEU A 98 -11.58 13.39 -2.25
C LEU A 98 -12.33 13.18 -3.59
N ARG A 99 -11.66 13.30 -4.73
CA ARG A 99 -12.28 13.13 -6.06
C ARG A 99 -12.63 11.68 -6.39
N VAL A 100 -11.92 10.71 -5.79
CA VAL A 100 -12.22 9.29 -6.01
C VAL A 100 -12.94 8.72 -4.81
N LYS A 101 -14.19 8.31 -5.01
CA LYS A 101 -14.95 7.59 -3.98
C LYS A 101 -14.27 6.24 -3.75
N SER A 102 -13.74 6.04 -2.56
CA SER A 102 -13.18 4.76 -2.12
C SER A 102 -13.86 4.34 -0.82
N PRO A 103 -14.24 3.05 -0.66
CA PRO A 103 -14.81 2.57 0.58
C PRO A 103 -13.76 2.57 1.69
N VAL A 104 -14.21 2.76 2.92
CA VAL A 104 -13.37 2.64 4.12
C VAL A 104 -13.32 1.18 4.53
N VAL A 105 -12.10 0.65 4.68
CA VAL A 105 -11.80 -0.74 5.05
C VAL A 105 -10.76 -0.77 6.16
N PHE A 106 -10.59 -1.89 6.86
CA PHE A 106 -9.42 -2.05 7.71
C PHE A 106 -8.19 -2.23 6.82
N SER A 107 -7.33 -1.22 6.79
CA SER A 107 -6.22 -1.08 5.86
C SER A 107 -4.89 -1.24 6.58
N HIS A 108 -3.91 -1.84 5.89
CA HIS A 108 -2.56 -2.05 6.40
C HIS A 108 -1.80 -0.72 6.46
N ASN A 109 -2.10 0.19 5.52
CA ASN A 109 -1.49 1.51 5.35
C ASN A 109 0.00 1.53 4.98
N ASP A 110 0.62 0.35 4.87
CA ASP A 110 1.97 0.16 4.34
C ASP A 110 2.07 -1.18 3.58
N PHE A 111 1.06 -1.45 2.76
CA PHE A 111 0.96 -2.69 2.01
C PHE A 111 1.96 -2.74 0.85
N ASN A 112 3.20 -3.13 1.15
CA ASN A 112 4.31 -3.15 0.21
C ASN A 112 5.09 -4.48 0.30
N ARG A 113 5.92 -4.77 -0.70
CA ARG A 113 6.62 -6.07 -0.83
C ARG A 113 7.48 -6.45 0.38
N THR A 114 8.04 -5.49 1.13
CA THR A 114 8.86 -5.79 2.32
C THR A 114 8.02 -6.23 3.51
N ASN A 115 6.71 -6.01 3.46
CA ASN A 115 5.76 -6.40 4.51
C ASN A 115 4.97 -7.67 4.13
N ILE A 116 5.38 -8.36 3.06
CA ILE A 116 4.73 -9.55 2.54
C ILE A 116 5.74 -10.71 2.55
N LEU A 117 5.47 -11.70 3.40
CA LEU A 117 6.28 -12.91 3.53
C LEU A 117 5.67 -14.04 2.71
N ILE A 118 6.50 -14.80 2.02
CA ILE A 118 6.14 -16.01 1.29
C ILE A 118 6.83 -17.20 1.94
N ARG A 119 6.04 -18.23 2.26
CA ARG A 119 6.53 -19.57 2.60
C ARG A 119 6.06 -20.55 1.54
N GLU A 120 7.01 -21.32 1.01
CA GLU A 120 6.74 -22.41 0.09
C GLU A 120 7.08 -23.73 0.79
N SER A 121 6.09 -24.61 0.95
CA SER A 121 6.34 -25.99 1.39
C SER A 121 6.36 -26.92 0.19
N ASN A 122 7.44 -27.68 0.04
CA ASN A 122 7.56 -28.79 -0.89
C ASN A 122 7.19 -30.10 -0.18
N ASP A 123 5.94 -30.22 0.27
CA ASP A 123 5.44 -31.52 0.68
C ASP A 123 5.05 -32.32 -0.57
N ASN A 124 5.47 -33.59 -0.61
CA ASN A 124 5.45 -34.53 -1.76
C ASN A 124 4.07 -34.80 -2.42
N LYS A 125 3.05 -33.97 -2.17
CA LYS A 125 1.69 -34.07 -2.73
C LYS A 125 1.14 -32.74 -3.27
N SER A 126 1.72 -31.58 -2.94
CA SER A 126 1.29 -30.27 -3.44
C SER A 126 2.23 -29.15 -3.01
N GLN A 127 2.62 -28.26 -3.93
CA GLN A 127 3.27 -26.99 -3.58
C GLN A 127 2.27 -26.09 -2.83
N ASN A 128 2.42 -26.01 -1.51
CA ASN A 128 1.64 -25.12 -0.67
C ASN A 128 2.36 -23.77 -0.57
N LEU A 129 1.75 -22.74 -1.15
CA LEU A 129 2.19 -21.35 -1.04
C LEU A 129 1.40 -20.70 0.10
N GLU A 130 2.08 -20.22 1.12
CA GLU A 130 1.50 -19.39 2.17
C GLU A 130 2.05 -17.97 2.07
N ILE A 131 1.17 -16.98 2.23
CA ILE A 131 1.54 -15.57 2.31
C ILE A 131 1.20 -15.04 3.71
N PHE A 132 2.07 -14.22 4.30
CA PHE A 132 1.82 -13.54 5.57
C PHE A 132 2.05 -12.05 5.44
N PHE A 133 1.20 -11.25 6.08
CA PHE A 133 1.41 -9.82 6.25
C PHE A 133 2.09 -9.58 7.61
N ILE A 134 2.96 -8.59 7.68
CA ILE A 134 3.69 -8.17 8.89
C ILE A 134 3.72 -6.65 8.98
N ASP A 135 4.21 -6.12 10.10
CA ASP A 135 4.35 -4.67 10.33
C ASP A 135 3.01 -3.91 10.26
N PHE A 136 2.13 -4.22 11.21
CA PHE A 136 0.78 -3.64 11.31
C PHE A 136 0.73 -2.32 12.07
N ASP A 137 1.87 -1.68 12.37
CA ASP A 137 1.96 -0.51 13.26
C ASP A 137 1.12 0.68 12.77
N TYR A 138 0.91 0.77 11.46
CA TYR A 138 0.09 1.81 10.84
C TYR A 138 -1.32 1.36 10.51
N SER A 139 -1.70 0.11 10.78
CA SER A 139 -3.00 -0.44 10.39
C SER A 139 -4.15 0.26 11.10
N ASN A 140 -5.14 0.74 10.34
CA ASN A 140 -6.35 1.39 10.84
C ASN A 140 -7.42 1.40 9.75
N TYR A 141 -8.60 1.94 10.05
CA TYR A 141 -9.59 2.18 9.01
C TYR A 141 -9.15 3.29 8.07
N ASN A 142 -8.97 2.97 6.79
CA ASN A 142 -8.59 3.92 5.74
C ASN A 142 -9.28 3.56 4.42
N TYR A 143 -9.13 4.41 3.39
CA TYR A 143 -9.63 4.14 2.05
C TYR A 143 -8.94 2.91 1.43
N ARG A 144 -9.72 1.99 0.86
CA ARG A 144 -9.24 0.77 0.19
C ARG A 144 -8.16 1.05 -0.86
N GLY A 145 -8.31 2.14 -1.61
CA GLY A 145 -7.33 2.56 -2.61
C GLY A 145 -5.94 2.82 -2.04
N TYR A 146 -5.80 3.02 -0.72
CA TYR A 146 -4.52 3.30 -0.08
C TYR A 146 -3.56 2.11 -0.19
N ASP A 147 -3.98 0.92 0.23
CA ASP A 147 -3.16 -0.30 0.15
C ASP A 147 -2.94 -0.75 -1.29
N LEU A 148 -3.99 -0.70 -2.13
CA LEU A 148 -3.89 -1.09 -3.53
C LEU A 148 -2.91 -0.19 -4.29
N GLY A 149 -3.04 1.13 -4.15
CA GLY A 149 -2.12 2.07 -4.78
C GLY A 149 -0.69 1.91 -4.28
N LYS A 150 -0.52 1.67 -2.98
CA LYS A 150 0.79 1.43 -2.37
C LYS A 150 1.47 0.17 -2.93
N TYR A 151 0.74 -0.93 -3.06
CA TYR A 151 1.25 -2.17 -3.67
C TYR A 151 1.64 -1.94 -5.14
N PHE A 152 0.73 -1.40 -5.94
CA PHE A 152 0.97 -1.20 -7.37
C PHE A 152 2.06 -0.16 -7.67
N SER A 153 2.30 0.81 -6.78
CA SER A 153 3.42 1.76 -6.90
C SER A 153 4.80 1.08 -6.84
N THR A 154 4.89 -0.13 -6.27
CA THR A 154 6.12 -0.91 -6.20
C THR A 154 6.11 -2.12 -7.13
N TRP A 155 5.04 -2.32 -7.91
CA TRP A 155 4.87 -3.51 -8.76
C TRP A 155 6.01 -3.65 -9.78
N ALA A 156 6.52 -4.88 -9.90
CA ALA A 156 7.65 -5.29 -10.73
C ALA A 156 8.95 -4.49 -10.49
N GLN A 157 9.11 -3.85 -9.33
CA GLN A 157 10.24 -2.97 -9.04
C GLN A 157 10.81 -3.19 -7.63
N GLU A 158 12.14 -3.25 -7.53
CA GLU A 158 12.89 -3.35 -6.27
C GLU A 158 13.20 -1.98 -5.64
N ILE A 159 12.51 -0.93 -6.08
CA ILE A 159 12.87 0.46 -5.74
C ILE A 159 12.37 0.81 -4.33
N PRO A 160 13.20 1.48 -3.49
CA PRO A 160 12.75 2.03 -2.21
C PRO A 160 11.55 2.97 -2.40
N GLU A 161 10.58 2.91 -1.48
CA GLU A 161 9.30 3.65 -1.50
C GLU A 161 9.40 5.14 -1.90
N TYR A 162 10.53 5.80 -1.60
CA TYR A 162 10.76 7.23 -1.82
C TYR A 162 11.63 7.56 -3.04
N CYS A 163 12.12 6.55 -3.75
CA CYS A 163 13.05 6.68 -4.87
C CYS A 163 12.41 6.40 -6.23
N ALA A 164 11.07 6.29 -6.27
CA ALA A 164 10.34 6.00 -7.47
C ALA A 164 10.38 7.22 -8.42
N GLY A 165 11.47 7.32 -9.17
CA GLY A 165 11.73 8.38 -10.13
C GLY A 165 10.69 8.43 -11.25
N PRO A 166 10.77 9.44 -12.13
CA PRO A 166 9.77 9.65 -13.18
C PRO A 166 9.61 8.47 -14.16
N ASN A 167 10.54 7.51 -14.16
CA ASN A 167 10.59 6.33 -15.03
C ASN A 167 10.00 5.05 -14.39
N VAL A 168 9.40 5.15 -13.20
CA VAL A 168 8.73 4.01 -12.56
C VAL A 168 7.46 3.67 -13.32
N GLN A 169 7.43 2.46 -13.88
CA GLN A 169 6.31 1.97 -14.64
C GLN A 169 5.22 1.46 -13.69
N PHE A 170 4.13 2.21 -13.60
CA PHE A 170 2.92 1.72 -12.93
C PHE A 170 2.27 0.62 -13.81
N PRO A 171 1.71 -0.45 -13.22
CA PRO A 171 1.10 -1.53 -14.00
C PRO A 171 -0.05 -0.98 -14.88
N THR A 172 -0.24 -1.63 -16.02
CA THR A 172 -1.38 -1.34 -16.91
C THR A 172 -2.69 -1.80 -16.28
N ASP A 173 -3.81 -1.32 -16.81
CA ASP A 173 -5.14 -1.67 -16.33
C ASP A 173 -5.36 -3.18 -16.43
N THR A 174 -4.93 -3.81 -17.52
CA THR A 174 -4.93 -5.27 -17.68
C THR A 174 -4.11 -5.99 -16.62
N GLN A 175 -2.93 -5.47 -16.26
CA GLN A 175 -2.10 -6.07 -15.20
C GLN A 175 -2.74 -5.93 -13.82
N MET A 176 -3.36 -4.78 -13.53
CA MET A 176 -4.10 -4.58 -12.28
C MET A 176 -5.37 -5.42 -12.20
N SER A 177 -6.08 -5.62 -13.32
CA SER A 177 -7.31 -6.41 -13.37
C SER A 177 -7.10 -7.83 -12.86
N VAL A 178 -5.96 -8.47 -13.15
CA VAL A 178 -5.66 -9.83 -12.65
C VAL A 178 -5.72 -9.91 -11.12
N PHE A 179 -5.15 -8.92 -10.43
CA PHE A 179 -5.20 -8.84 -8.97
C PHE A 179 -6.61 -8.45 -8.49
N ILE A 180 -7.23 -7.48 -9.15
CA ILE A 180 -8.52 -6.91 -8.73
C ILE A 180 -9.67 -7.91 -8.91
N GLU A 181 -9.64 -8.74 -9.95
CA GLU A 181 -10.60 -9.81 -10.19
C GLU A 181 -10.57 -10.83 -9.04
N ALA A 182 -9.39 -11.34 -8.67
CA ALA A 182 -9.23 -12.26 -7.55
C ALA A 182 -9.62 -11.61 -6.21
N TYR A 183 -9.35 -10.31 -6.04
CA TYR A 183 -9.80 -9.55 -4.88
C TYR A 183 -11.33 -9.45 -4.82
N ILE A 184 -12.00 -9.12 -5.92
CA ILE A 184 -13.46 -9.01 -6.00
C ILE A 184 -14.10 -10.38 -5.77
N GLU A 185 -13.58 -11.44 -6.39
CA GLU A 185 -14.07 -12.81 -6.21
C GLU A 185 -14.07 -13.20 -4.72
N GLU A 186 -13.00 -12.91 -4.00
CA GLU A 186 -12.95 -13.15 -2.56
C GLU A 186 -13.94 -12.28 -1.77
N MET A 187 -14.11 -11.00 -2.15
CA MET A 187 -15.11 -10.15 -1.50
C MET A 187 -16.55 -10.64 -1.75
N VAL A 188 -16.83 -11.20 -2.93
CA VAL A 188 -18.10 -11.88 -3.24
C VAL A 188 -18.26 -13.14 -2.39
N ASN A 189 -17.19 -13.91 -2.17
CA ASN A 189 -17.23 -15.06 -1.26
C ASN A 189 -17.54 -14.64 0.20
N ILE A 190 -17.08 -13.47 0.62
CA ILE A 190 -17.29 -12.95 1.99
C ILE A 190 -18.67 -12.31 2.17
N TYR A 191 -19.10 -11.47 1.22
CA TYR A 191 -20.29 -10.62 1.35
C TYR A 191 -21.46 -11.03 0.44
N GLY A 192 -21.28 -12.07 -0.38
CA GLY A 192 -22.23 -12.55 -1.38
C GLY A 192 -22.23 -11.70 -2.66
N ASN A 193 -23.01 -12.17 -3.65
CA ASN A 193 -23.12 -11.53 -4.98
C ASN A 193 -23.60 -10.07 -4.93
N SER A 194 -24.23 -9.64 -3.84
CA SER A 194 -24.62 -8.24 -3.67
C SER A 194 -23.45 -7.26 -3.64
N TYR A 195 -22.24 -7.73 -3.33
CA TYR A 195 -21.03 -6.90 -3.29
C TYR A 195 -20.75 -6.20 -4.65
N VAL A 196 -20.93 -6.92 -5.76
CA VAL A 196 -20.67 -6.39 -7.11
C VAL A 196 -21.83 -5.57 -7.68
N ASN A 197 -22.99 -5.52 -7.00
CA ASN A 197 -24.10 -4.66 -7.40
C ASN A 197 -23.80 -3.17 -7.17
N ASN A 198 -22.82 -2.86 -6.32
CA ASN A 198 -22.36 -1.50 -6.11
C ASN A 198 -21.24 -1.16 -7.10
N GLU A 199 -21.45 -0.15 -7.95
CA GLU A 199 -20.50 0.29 -8.97
C GLU A 199 -19.12 0.66 -8.39
N ILE A 200 -19.06 1.08 -7.11
CA ILE A 200 -17.78 1.35 -6.41
C ILE A 200 -16.89 0.11 -6.32
N ASN A 201 -17.46 -1.09 -6.48
CA ASN A 201 -16.75 -2.36 -6.44
C ASN A 201 -16.47 -2.94 -7.84
N SER A 202 -16.76 -2.20 -8.90
CA SER A 202 -16.34 -2.56 -10.25
C SER A 202 -14.81 -2.53 -10.38
N ILE A 203 -14.27 -3.34 -11.31
CA ILE A 203 -12.83 -3.38 -11.61
C ILE A 203 -12.32 -1.97 -11.92
N ASP A 204 -13.02 -1.24 -12.79
CA ASP A 204 -12.64 0.12 -13.19
C ASP A 204 -12.62 1.10 -12.00
N SER A 205 -13.58 0.99 -11.08
CA SER A 205 -13.59 1.84 -9.88
C SER A 205 -12.39 1.56 -8.99
N ILE A 206 -12.08 0.29 -8.77
CA ILE A 206 -10.93 -0.12 -7.94
C ILE A 206 -9.60 0.29 -8.58
N ILE A 207 -9.48 0.19 -9.90
CA ILE A 207 -8.31 0.69 -10.65
C ILE A 207 -8.16 2.20 -10.46
N ARG A 208 -9.25 2.98 -10.57
CA ARG A 208 -9.22 4.43 -10.35
C ARG A 208 -8.79 4.80 -8.93
N GLU A 209 -9.23 4.05 -7.92
CA GLU A 209 -8.80 4.22 -6.53
C GLU A 209 -7.29 4.00 -6.36
N ALA A 210 -6.77 2.90 -6.89
CA ALA A 210 -5.35 2.57 -6.82
C ALA A 210 -4.48 3.63 -7.53
N LYS A 211 -4.85 4.01 -8.76
CA LYS A 211 -4.13 5.03 -9.54
C LYS A 211 -4.14 6.39 -8.84
N SER A 212 -5.28 6.81 -8.31
CA SER A 212 -5.40 8.10 -7.62
C SER A 212 -4.47 8.18 -6.41
N LYS A 213 -4.38 7.09 -5.63
CA LYS A 213 -3.44 7.03 -4.51
C LYS A 213 -1.98 7.07 -4.98
N ALA A 214 -1.64 6.27 -5.98
CA ALA A 214 -0.29 6.22 -6.52
C ALA A 214 0.16 7.58 -7.07
N GLU A 215 -0.75 8.27 -7.79
CA GLU A 215 -0.52 9.59 -8.34
C GLU A 215 -0.19 10.62 -7.25
N ILE A 216 -0.81 10.55 -6.07
CA ILE A 216 -0.46 11.43 -4.95
C ILE A 216 0.99 11.21 -4.52
N GLY A 217 1.45 9.97 -4.42
CA GLY A 217 2.86 9.67 -4.09
C GLY A 217 3.82 10.23 -5.14
N PHE A 218 3.59 9.89 -6.42
CA PHE A 218 4.45 10.30 -7.53
C PHE A 218 4.47 11.80 -7.79
N ASN A 219 3.29 12.44 -7.79
CA ASN A 219 3.19 13.86 -8.11
C ASN A 219 3.59 14.74 -6.93
N CYS A 220 3.44 14.32 -5.67
CA CYS A 220 4.06 15.04 -4.54
C CYS A 220 5.57 15.10 -4.73
N TYR A 221 6.21 13.96 -5.05
CA TYR A 221 7.64 13.92 -5.31
C TYR A 221 8.05 14.80 -6.52
N ARG A 222 7.36 14.67 -7.66
CA ARG A 222 7.66 15.49 -8.86
C ARG A 222 7.45 16.99 -8.61
N LYS A 223 6.37 17.38 -7.94
CA LYS A 223 6.08 18.78 -7.62
C LYS A 223 7.14 19.35 -6.69
N LEU A 224 7.52 18.62 -5.64
CA LEU A 224 8.61 18.99 -4.75
C LEU A 224 9.93 19.11 -5.52
N LYS A 225 10.29 18.10 -6.33
CA LYS A 225 11.51 18.12 -7.14
C LYS A 225 11.56 19.31 -8.11
N ASN A 226 10.48 19.58 -8.85
CA ASN A 226 10.44 20.67 -9.81
C ASN A 226 10.55 22.04 -9.13
N ARG A 227 9.89 22.21 -7.98
CA ARG A 227 9.99 23.44 -7.19
C ARG A 227 11.40 23.65 -6.63
N VAL A 228 12.05 22.58 -6.17
CA VAL A 228 13.47 22.62 -5.78
C VAL A 228 14.35 23.06 -6.94
N LEU A 229 14.15 22.51 -8.15
CA LEU A 229 14.93 22.89 -9.33
C LEU A 229 14.68 24.33 -9.78
N GLN A 230 13.48 24.86 -9.54
CA GLN A 230 13.15 26.27 -9.81
C GLN A 230 13.78 27.22 -8.79
N GLU A 231 13.72 26.89 -7.50
CA GLU A 231 14.26 27.72 -6.41
C GLU A 231 15.80 27.59 -6.31
N TYR A 232 16.37 26.46 -6.73
CA TYR A 232 17.80 26.14 -6.66
C TYR A 232 18.32 25.53 -7.98
N PRO A 233 18.41 26.31 -9.07
CA PRO A 233 18.76 25.81 -10.40
C PRO A 233 20.19 25.24 -10.53
N HIS A 234 21.05 25.49 -9.54
CA HIS A 234 22.41 24.96 -9.47
C HIS A 234 22.49 23.50 -8.96
N LEU A 235 21.36 22.90 -8.57
CA LEU A 235 21.28 21.49 -8.16
C LEU A 235 21.03 20.50 -9.33
N ASN A 236 21.04 20.99 -10.57
CA ASN A 236 20.93 20.18 -11.79
C ASN A 236 22.24 19.47 -12.15
#